data_AF-A8NYP3-F1
#
_entry.id   AF-A8NYP3-F1
#
_cell.length_a   1.000
_cell.length_b   1.000
_cell.length_c   1.000
_cell.angle_alpha   90.00
_cell.angle_beta   90.00
_cell.angle_gamma   90.00
#
_symmetry.space_group_name_H-M   'P 1'
#
loop_
_entity.id
_entity.type
_entity.pdbx_description
1 polymer ?
#
loop_
_entity_poly.entity_id
_entity_poly.type
_entity_poly.pdbx_seq_one_letter_code
_entity_poly.pdbx_strand_id
1 'polypeptide(L)'
;MESFNFAASRQSPGLQMKARDPINFLAEAESCDITDDHGDNFTRQVLFQGVSKPITQQVQEYSGAAIDFHSPSTKTRVMNTLSFDESDRMVLTYTFIGGIPGYKPTLERIRELVKEGSVQLN
;
A
#
# COMPACT_ATOMS: atom_id res chain seq x y z
N MET A 1 10.73 -11.90 24.45
CA MET A 1 9.88 -11.35 23.37
C MET A 1 9.34 -10.04 23.93
N GLU A 2 9.98 -8.93 23.59
CA GLU A 2 9.59 -7.62 24.13
C GLU A 2 8.30 -7.16 23.48
N SER A 3 7.30 -6.84 24.31
CA SER A 3 6.07 -6.20 23.89
C SER A 3 6.35 -4.74 23.57
N PHE A 4 6.31 -4.38 22.29
CA PHE A 4 6.42 -2.98 21.86
C PHE A 4 5.18 -2.20 22.32
N ASN A 5 5.40 -1.23 23.20
CA ASN A 5 4.36 -0.36 23.73
C ASN A 5 4.12 0.80 22.73
N PHE A 6 3.08 0.68 21.91
CA PHE A 6 2.75 1.65 20.84
C PHE A 6 2.28 3.03 21.35
N ALA A 7 2.07 3.20 22.66
CA ALA A 7 1.36 4.36 23.22
C ALA A 7 2.10 5.71 23.19
N ALA A 8 3.43 5.75 22.93
CA ALA A 8 4.23 6.96 23.14
C ALA A 8 4.76 7.66 21.88
N SER A 9 4.66 7.04 20.70
CA SER A 9 5.04 7.69 19.44
C SER A 9 3.84 7.68 18.48
N ARG A 10 3.32 8.86 18.12
CA ARG A 10 2.35 9.04 17.02
C ARG A 10 3.01 8.83 15.64
N GLN A 11 3.95 7.91 15.57
CA GLN A 11 4.60 7.40 14.37
C GLN A 11 4.26 5.92 14.34
N SER A 12 3.82 5.42 13.20
CA SER A 12 3.63 3.99 13.00
C SER A 12 4.83 3.46 12.24
N PRO A 13 5.81 2.83 12.94
CA PRO A 13 7.03 2.36 12.30
C PRO A 13 6.71 1.35 11.20
N GLY A 14 5.63 0.58 11.34
CA GLY A 14 5.18 -0.38 10.33
C GLY A 14 4.70 0.29 9.04
N LEU A 15 3.90 1.36 9.12
CA LEU A 15 3.47 2.07 7.91
C LEU A 15 4.65 2.78 7.23
N GLN A 16 5.52 3.42 8.00
CA GLN A 16 6.71 4.08 7.45
C GLN A 16 7.66 3.06 6.80
N MET A 17 7.84 1.88 7.41
CA MET A 17 8.58 0.77 6.82
C MET A 17 7.93 0.33 5.50
N LYS A 18 6.62 0.11 5.46
CA LYS A 18 5.92 -0.20 4.20
C LYS A 18 6.16 0.87 3.12
N ALA A 19 6.28 2.13 3.50
CA ALA A 19 6.41 3.24 2.58
C ALA A 19 7.85 3.46 2.09
N ARG A 20 8.84 3.28 2.96
CA ARG A 20 10.25 3.61 2.70
C ARG A 20 11.13 2.39 2.44
N ASP A 21 10.75 1.24 2.98
CA ASP A 21 11.45 -0.04 2.84
C ASP A 21 10.44 -1.20 2.65
N PRO A 22 9.69 -1.20 1.53
CA PRO A 22 8.67 -2.19 1.29
C PRO A 22 9.23 -3.61 1.12
N ILE A 23 10.52 -3.77 0.83
CA ILE A 23 11.15 -5.09 0.61
C ILE A 23 11.15 -5.89 1.92
N ASN A 24 11.36 -5.21 3.05
CA ASN A 24 11.30 -5.82 4.38
C ASN A 24 9.89 -5.86 4.98
N PHE A 25 8.87 -5.46 4.22
CA PHE A 25 7.48 -5.40 4.67
C PHE A 25 6.51 -6.23 3.81
N LEU A 26 6.70 -6.25 2.49
CA LEU A 26 5.86 -6.94 1.50
C LEU A 26 6.72 -7.98 0.77
N ALA A 27 6.32 -9.24 0.87
CA ALA A 27 7.04 -10.33 0.20
C ALA A 27 7.07 -10.18 -1.33
N GLU A 28 6.09 -9.48 -1.89
CA GLU A 28 5.94 -9.22 -3.32
C GLU A 28 6.77 -8.04 -3.82
N ALA A 29 7.39 -7.24 -2.94
CA ALA A 29 8.26 -6.14 -3.36
C ALA A 29 9.67 -6.66 -3.68
N GLU A 30 10.15 -6.38 -4.90
CA GLU A 30 11.50 -6.78 -5.36
C GLU A 30 12.52 -5.64 -5.19
N SER A 31 12.11 -4.40 -5.44
CA SER A 31 12.97 -3.23 -5.26
C SER A 31 12.16 -1.99 -4.91
N CYS A 32 12.82 -1.03 -4.26
CA CYS A 32 12.24 0.28 -3.98
C CYS A 32 13.33 1.35 -3.92
N ASP A 33 13.22 2.35 -4.78
CA ASP A 33 14.11 3.50 -4.82
C ASP A 33 13.31 4.77 -4.54
N ILE A 34 13.70 5.53 -3.51
CA ILE A 34 13.14 6.87 -3.28
C ILE A 34 13.88 7.84 -4.21
N THR A 35 13.16 8.43 -5.16
CA THR A 35 13.74 9.27 -6.21
C THR A 35 13.67 10.77 -5.91
N ASP A 36 12.79 11.16 -4.97
CA ASP A 36 12.62 12.53 -4.51
C ASP A 36 12.06 12.49 -3.09
N ASP A 37 12.70 13.13 -2.10
CA ASP A 37 12.34 13.04 -0.69
C ASP A 37 12.24 14.44 -0.06
N HIS A 38 11.05 14.76 0.44
CA HIS A 38 10.73 15.98 1.16
C HIS A 38 10.11 15.68 2.54
N GLY A 39 10.57 14.60 3.19
CA GLY A 39 10.10 14.17 4.50
C GLY A 39 8.78 13.41 4.39
N ASP A 40 7.68 13.99 4.86
CA ASP A 40 6.37 13.31 4.83
C ASP A 40 5.77 13.21 3.41
N ASN A 41 6.40 13.85 2.42
CA ASN A 41 6.04 13.75 1.02
C ASN A 41 7.27 13.30 0.22
N PHE A 42 7.13 12.22 -0.55
CA PHE A 42 8.22 11.72 -1.36
C PHE A 42 7.71 10.93 -2.57
N THR A 43 8.56 10.78 -3.58
CA THR A 43 8.31 9.92 -4.73
C THR A 43 9.21 8.69 -4.64
N ARG A 44 8.63 7.51 -4.85
CA ARG A 44 9.36 6.25 -4.95
C ARG A 44 9.07 5.52 -6.26
N GLN A 45 10.01 4.68 -6.67
CA GLN A 45 9.82 3.67 -7.71
C GLN A 45 9.88 2.30 -7.05
N VAL A 46 8.77 1.56 -7.10
CA VAL A 46 8.69 0.21 -6.52
C VAL A 46 8.49 -0.82 -7.62
N LEU A 47 9.28 -1.89 -7.59
CA LEU A 47 9.09 -3.06 -8.45
C LEU A 47 8.42 -4.15 -7.64
N PHE A 48 7.36 -4.74 -8.19
CA PHE A 48 6.67 -5.89 -7.60
C PHE A 48 6.91 -7.14 -8.45
N GLN A 49 6.90 -8.30 -7.81
CA GLN A 49 7.02 -9.60 -8.46
C GLN A 49 6.00 -9.75 -9.59
N GLY A 50 6.47 -10.23 -10.74
CA GLY A 50 5.64 -10.42 -11.93
C GLY A 50 5.31 -9.14 -12.72
N VAL A 51 5.81 -7.98 -12.30
CA VAL A 51 5.70 -6.71 -13.04
C VAL A 51 7.03 -6.42 -13.73
N SER A 52 6.99 -6.08 -15.04
CA SER A 52 8.22 -5.89 -15.83
C SER A 52 8.86 -4.50 -15.71
N LYS A 53 8.19 -3.54 -15.08
CA LYS A 53 8.66 -2.16 -14.91
C LYS A 53 8.29 -1.63 -13.52
N PRO A 54 9.17 -0.85 -12.89
CA PRO A 54 8.84 -0.17 -11.63
C PRO A 54 7.62 0.74 -11.79
N ILE A 55 6.83 0.84 -10.73
CA ILE A 55 5.69 1.74 -10.62
C ILE A 55 6.15 2.97 -9.83
N THR A 56 6.06 4.15 -10.45
CA THR A 56 6.24 5.42 -9.73
C THR A 56 5.05 5.70 -8.83
N GLN A 57 5.32 5.95 -7.55
CA GLN A 57 4.32 6.32 -6.56
C GLN A 57 4.69 7.64 -5.90
N GLN A 58 3.74 8.57 -5.87
CA GLN A 58 3.75 9.74 -5.01
C GLN A 58 3.21 9.30 -3.65
N VAL A 59 3.98 9.51 -2.59
CA VAL A 59 3.68 9.06 -1.24
C VAL A 59 3.47 10.27 -0.34
N GLN A 60 2.36 10.28 0.39
CA GLN A 60 2.09 11.24 1.45
C GLN A 60 1.87 10.49 2.76
N GLU A 61 2.75 10.73 3.72
CA GLU A 61 2.60 10.30 5.10
C GLU A 61 1.75 11.33 5.86
N TYR A 62 0.81 10.82 6.66
CA TYR A 62 0.04 11.58 7.63
C TYR A 62 0.41 11.02 8.99
N SER A 63 1.35 11.67 9.68
CA SER A 63 1.98 11.15 10.90
C SER A 63 0.97 10.52 11.87
N GLY A 64 1.16 9.22 12.14
CA GLY A 64 0.37 8.45 13.11
C GLY A 64 -1.05 8.10 12.67
N ALA A 65 -1.46 8.49 11.47
CA ALA A 65 -2.82 8.33 10.99
C ALA A 65 -2.91 7.54 9.68
N ALA A 66 -2.13 7.88 8.66
CA ALA A 66 -2.28 7.24 7.35
C ALA A 66 -1.03 7.37 6.47
N ILE A 67 -0.97 6.55 5.43
CA ILE A 67 -0.09 6.76 4.28
C ILE A 67 -0.89 6.56 2.99
N ASP A 68 -0.77 7.54 2.10
CA ASP A 68 -1.35 7.55 0.77
C ASP A 68 -0.29 7.25 -0.29
N PHE A 69 -0.61 6.33 -1.19
CA PHE A 69 0.21 5.96 -2.32
C PHE A 69 -0.58 6.23 -3.60
N HIS A 70 -0.19 7.25 -4.35
CA HIS A 70 -0.79 7.58 -5.63
C HIS A 70 0.14 7.18 -6.79
N SER A 71 -0.36 6.44 -7.77
CA SER A 71 0.38 5.99 -8.95
C SER A 71 -0.24 6.58 -10.22
N PRO A 72 0.24 7.75 -10.70
CA PRO A 72 -0.38 8.46 -11.82
C PRO A 72 -0.46 7.63 -13.11
N SER A 73 0.59 6.84 -13.40
CA SER A 73 0.69 6.05 -14.63
C SER A 73 -0.36 4.94 -14.75
N THR A 74 -0.77 4.37 -13.62
CA THR A 74 -1.78 3.32 -13.54
C THR A 74 -3.15 3.86 -13.11
N LYS A 75 -3.24 5.15 -12.77
CA LYS A 75 -4.43 5.79 -12.18
C LYS A 75 -4.92 5.06 -10.92
N THR A 76 -4.01 4.47 -10.17
CA THR A 76 -4.34 3.75 -8.93
C THR A 76 -3.96 4.57 -7.70
N ARG A 77 -4.73 4.39 -6.62
CA ARG A 77 -4.43 4.96 -5.32
C ARG A 77 -4.64 3.92 -4.22
N VAL A 78 -3.72 3.85 -3.28
CA VAL A 78 -3.81 2.98 -2.11
C VAL A 78 -3.69 3.86 -0.87
N MET A 79 -4.66 3.79 0.03
CA MET A 79 -4.60 4.46 1.33
C MET A 79 -4.57 3.43 2.44
N ASN A 80 -3.58 3.54 3.30
CA ASN A 80 -3.43 2.75 4.52
C ASN A 80 -3.72 3.65 5.72
N THR A 81 -4.84 3.45 6.40
CA THR A 81 -5.25 4.28 7.54
C THR A 81 -5.23 3.48 8.84
N LEU A 82 -4.59 4.03 9.86
CA LEU A 82 -4.65 3.56 11.24
C LEU A 82 -5.71 4.31 12.00
N SER A 83 -6.53 3.56 12.71
CA SER A 83 -7.51 4.06 13.66
C SER A 83 -7.47 3.24 14.94
N PHE A 84 -8.01 3.78 16.02
CA PHE A 84 -8.16 3.08 17.29
C PHE A 84 -9.65 3.04 17.65
N ASP A 85 -10.11 1.92 18.19
CA ASP A 85 -11.46 1.83 18.75
C ASP A 85 -11.49 2.29 20.22
N GLU A 86 -12.68 2.25 20.83
CA GLU A 86 -12.89 2.65 22.23
C GLU A 86 -12.10 1.82 23.26
N SER A 87 -11.51 0.69 22.84
CA SER A 87 -10.70 -0.20 23.68
C SER A 87 -9.20 -0.10 23.34
N ASP A 88 -8.77 0.97 22.67
CA ASP A 88 -7.40 1.20 22.21
C ASP A 88 -6.86 0.09 21.27
N ARG A 89 -7.76 -0.67 20.62
CA ARG A 89 -7.32 -1.66 19.63
C ARG A 89 -7.04 -0.96 18.31
N MET A 90 -5.84 -1.20 17.78
CA MET A 90 -5.44 -0.66 16.49
C MET A 90 -6.14 -1.40 15.35
N VAL A 91 -6.76 -0.64 14.45
CA VAL A 91 -7.39 -1.10 13.22
C VAL A 91 -6.65 -0.49 12.04
N LEU A 92 -6.19 -1.33 11.12
CA LEU A 92 -5.57 -0.90 9.86
C LEU A 92 -6.55 -1.13 8.71
N THR A 93 -6.98 -0.04 8.09
CA THR A 93 -7.87 -0.06 6.93
C THR A 93 -7.07 0.12 5.65
N TYR A 94 -7.33 -0.73 4.65
CA TYR A 94 -6.77 -0.61 3.31
C TYR A 94 -7.86 -0.16 2.34
N THR A 95 -7.60 0.92 1.61
CA THR A 95 -8.48 1.41 0.56
C THR A 95 -7.75 1.35 -0.78
N PHE A 96 -8.41 0.82 -1.81
CA PHE A 96 -7.87 0.71 -3.17
C PHE A 96 -8.80 1.41 -4.16
N ILE A 97 -8.24 2.31 -4.97
CA ILE A 97 -8.94 2.98 -6.07
C ILE A 97 -8.21 2.62 -7.37
N GLY A 98 -8.97 2.23 -8.40
CA GLY A 98 -8.41 1.84 -9.70
C GLY A 98 -7.83 0.40 -9.74
N GLY A 99 -8.06 -0.39 -8.69
CA GLY A 99 -7.55 -1.77 -8.56
C GLY A 99 -6.31 -1.88 -7.68
N ILE A 100 -5.80 -3.12 -7.56
CA ILE A 100 -4.58 -3.41 -6.79
C ILE A 100 -3.38 -3.14 -7.71
N PRO A 101 -2.42 -2.27 -7.32
CA PRO A 101 -1.22 -2.02 -8.11
C PRO A 101 -0.46 -3.33 -8.39
N GLY A 102 0.00 -3.51 -9.63
CA GLY A 102 0.69 -4.73 -10.05
C GLY A 102 -0.22 -5.93 -10.37
N TYR A 103 -1.48 -5.91 -9.93
CA TYR A 103 -2.44 -6.98 -10.23
C TYR A 103 -3.16 -6.70 -11.56
N LYS A 104 -2.85 -7.49 -12.58
CA LYS A 104 -3.62 -7.58 -13.81
C LYS A 104 -4.27 -8.96 -13.88
N PRO A 105 -5.57 -9.09 -13.58
CA PRO A 105 -6.22 -10.39 -13.70
C PRO A 105 -6.16 -10.84 -15.16
N THR A 106 -5.83 -12.11 -15.40
CA THR A 106 -5.88 -12.69 -16.75
C THR A 106 -7.33 -12.72 -17.23
N LEU A 107 -7.53 -12.79 -18.56
CA LEU A 107 -8.87 -12.97 -19.11
C LEU A 107 -9.51 -14.27 -18.61
N GLU A 108 -8.74 -15.34 -18.39
CA GLU A 108 -9.27 -16.55 -17.73
C GLU A 108 -9.75 -16.24 -16.31
N ARG A 109 -8.95 -15.51 -15.52
CA ARG A 109 -9.33 -15.18 -14.14
C ARG A 109 -10.56 -14.28 -14.08
N ILE A 110 -10.70 -13.32 -14.99
CA ILE A 110 -11.90 -12.49 -15.11
C ILE A 110 -13.12 -13.37 -15.44
N ARG A 111 -12.98 -14.32 -16.37
CA ARG A 111 -14.07 -15.26 -16.73
C ARG A 111 -14.46 -16.16 -15.57
N GLU A 112 -13.50 -16.61 -14.76
CA GLU A 112 -13.79 -17.36 -13.52
C GLU A 112 -14.54 -16.50 -12.51
N LEU A 113 -14.06 -15.28 -12.23
CA LEU A 113 -14.72 -14.37 -11.29
C LEU A 113 -16.14 -13.99 -11.71
N VAL A 114 -16.40 -13.88 -13.02
CA VAL A 114 -17.75 -13.69 -13.58
C VAL A 114 -18.61 -14.94 -13.37
N LYS A 115 -18.08 -16.14 -13.60
CA LYS A 115 -18.80 -17.40 -13.34
C LYS A 115 -19.11 -17.60 -11.86
N GLU A 116 -18.21 -17.16 -10.98
CA GLU A 116 -18.36 -17.17 -9.53
C GLU A 116 -19.32 -16.07 -9.03
N GLY A 117 -19.82 -15.20 -9.91
CA GLY A 117 -20.72 -14.09 -9.55
C GLY A 117 -20.05 -12.95 -8.78
N SER A 118 -18.71 -12.96 -8.69
CA SER A 118 -17.92 -11.96 -7.95
C SER A 118 -17.72 -10.65 -8.71
N VAL A 119 -17.96 -10.65 -10.03
CA VAL A 119 -17.90 -9.46 -10.89
C VAL A 119 -19.06 -9.51 -11.88
N GLN A 120 -19.84 -8.43 -11.97
CA GLN A 120 -20.78 -8.22 -13.08
C GLN A 120 -20.11 -7.34 -14.13
N LEU A 121 -20.10 -7.80 -15.37
CA LEU A 121 -19.68 -7.01 -16.52
C LEU A 121 -20.92 -6.32 -17.09
N ASN A 122 -20.88 -4.99 -17.16
CA ASN A 122 -21.88 -4.17 -17.84
C ASN A 122 -21.62 -4.11 -19.33
#